data_AF-A0AA39LHM8-F1
#
_entry.id   AF-A0AA39LHM8-F1
#
_cell.length_a   1.000
_cell.length_b   1.000
_cell.length_c   1.000
_cell.angle_alpha   90.00
_cell.angle_beta   90.00
_cell.angle_gamma   90.00
#
_symmetry.space_group_name_H-M   'P 1'
#
loop_
_entity.id
_entity.type
_entity.pdbx_description
1 polymer ?
#
loop_
_entity_poly.entity_id
_entity_poly.type
_entity_poly.pdbx_seq_one_letter_code
_entity_poly.pdbx_strand_id
1 'polypeptide(L)'
;MSRLSIIDLADHAGILSLNPSDLVFEASQLGIQYYDFVLSAATTSDNGYQLYLVKFDTHTNVEWLETARVGPEIVKNNGIPDNDLSMMTLGILIWKHKIARSRVLCLVRSMGTDSSQALEALKRATNKFKCLHHVLTISERRNSYTSVNSRCRSPHDGMRLRVMMCQTRSTVELLPAQAIRETRCLLVPSSNPILCLCFPLS
;
A
#
# COMPACT_ATOMS: atom_id res chain seq x y z
N MET A 1 -24.16 1.02 -6.09
CA MET A 1 -23.05 0.10 -5.73
C MET A 1 -23.16 -0.19 -4.24
N SER A 2 -23.25 -1.46 -3.84
CA SER A 2 -23.26 -1.85 -2.43
C SER A 2 -21.93 -1.45 -1.78
N ARG A 3 -22.01 -0.92 -0.55
CA ARG A 3 -20.81 -0.58 0.22
C ARG A 3 -20.09 -1.88 0.57
N LEU A 4 -18.89 -2.08 0.05
CA LEU A 4 -18.04 -3.23 0.39
C LEU A 4 -17.89 -3.35 1.91
N SER A 5 -17.94 -4.58 2.43
CA SER A 5 -17.71 -4.83 3.84
C SER A 5 -16.24 -4.54 4.21
N ILE A 6 -15.94 -4.42 5.50
CA ILE A 6 -14.56 -4.24 5.95
C ILE A 6 -13.68 -5.45 5.59
N ILE A 7 -14.26 -6.64 5.58
CA ILE A 7 -13.57 -7.88 5.24
C ILE A 7 -13.19 -7.87 3.76
N ASP A 8 -14.11 -7.46 2.88
CA ASP A 8 -13.83 -7.34 1.43
C ASP A 8 -12.71 -6.34 1.16
N LEU A 9 -12.72 -5.20 1.87
CA LEU A 9 -11.66 -4.19 1.73
C LEU A 9 -10.31 -4.68 2.25
N ALA A 10 -10.32 -5.41 3.36
CA ALA A 10 -9.10 -5.98 3.91
C ALA A 10 -8.50 -7.07 3.01
N ASP A 11 -9.36 -7.87 2.38
CA ASP A 11 -8.96 -8.84 1.37
C ASP A 11 -8.36 -8.16 0.14
N HIS A 12 -9.05 -7.14 -0.39
CA HIS A 12 -8.54 -6.36 -1.52
C HIS A 12 -7.24 -5.62 -1.19
N ALA A 13 -7.09 -5.15 0.05
CA ALA A 13 -5.86 -4.54 0.52
C ALA A 13 -4.72 -5.55 0.75
N GLY A 14 -4.97 -6.85 0.63
CA GLY A 14 -3.98 -7.90 0.85
C GLY A 14 -3.66 -8.19 2.31
N ILE A 15 -4.40 -7.60 3.25
CA ILE A 15 -4.17 -7.73 4.70
C ILE A 15 -4.41 -9.17 5.16
N LEU A 16 -5.41 -9.84 4.58
CA LEU A 16 -5.75 -11.22 4.94
C LEU A 16 -4.71 -12.25 4.47
N SER A 17 -3.75 -11.82 3.64
CA SER A 17 -2.59 -12.61 3.22
C SER A 17 -1.40 -12.49 4.17
N LEU A 18 -1.43 -11.51 5.09
CA LEU A 18 -0.36 -11.29 6.07
C LEU A 18 -0.53 -12.18 7.31
N ASN A 19 0.60 -12.59 7.86
CA ASN A 19 0.71 -13.13 9.20
C ASN A 19 1.02 -12.00 10.19
N PRO A 20 0.66 -12.13 11.48
CA PRO A 20 1.03 -11.16 12.52
C PRO A 20 2.54 -10.90 12.61
N SER A 21 3.38 -11.88 12.28
CA SER A 21 4.84 -11.72 12.20
C SER A 21 5.28 -10.75 11.11
N ASP A 22 4.51 -10.64 10.01
CA ASP A 22 4.82 -9.76 8.90
C ASP A 22 4.59 -8.28 9.28
N LEU A 23 3.83 -8.03 10.36
CA LEU A 23 3.64 -6.70 10.94
C LEU A 23 4.76 -6.29 11.91
N VAL A 24 5.69 -7.19 12.24
CA VAL A 24 6.85 -6.86 13.06
C VAL A 24 7.84 -6.07 12.20
N PHE A 25 8.09 -4.83 12.60
CA PHE A 25 9.10 -3.98 11.98
C PHE A 25 10.50 -4.36 12.47
N GLU A 26 10.65 -4.47 13.80
CA GLU A 26 11.92 -4.80 14.44
C GLU A 26 11.63 -5.51 15.78
N ALA A 27 12.44 -6.53 16.11
CA ALA A 27 12.42 -7.17 17.42
C ALA A 27 13.81 -7.04 18.05
N SER A 28 13.86 -6.50 19.26
CA SER A 28 15.09 -6.28 20.02
C SER A 28 14.93 -6.72 21.47
N GLN A 29 16.02 -6.71 22.25
CA GLN A 29 15.96 -6.96 23.70
C GLN A 29 15.04 -5.99 24.45
N LEU A 30 14.77 -4.82 23.87
CA LEU A 30 13.90 -3.78 24.46
C LEU A 30 12.42 -3.96 24.10
N GLY A 31 12.08 -4.93 23.25
CA GLY A 31 10.71 -5.25 22.86
C GLY A 31 10.49 -5.40 21.36
N ILE A 32 9.23 -5.56 20.99
CA ILE A 32 8.77 -5.74 19.61
C ILE A 32 8.16 -4.42 19.12
N GLN A 33 8.67 -3.95 17.99
CA GLN A 33 8.15 -2.80 17.26
C GLN A 33 7.37 -3.28 16.05
N TYR A 34 6.15 -2.78 15.89
CA TYR A 34 5.28 -3.07 14.75
C TYR A 34 5.26 -1.92 13.76
N TYR A 35 4.85 -2.17 12.50
CA TYR A 35 4.53 -1.09 11.59
C TYR A 35 3.31 -0.31 12.08
N ASP A 36 3.36 1.01 11.92
CA ASP A 36 2.24 1.89 12.26
C ASP A 36 1.18 1.85 11.14
N PHE A 37 1.63 1.73 9.89
CA PHE A 37 0.77 1.68 8.72
C PHE A 37 1.14 0.55 7.74
N VAL A 38 0.12 0.01 7.09
CA VAL A 38 0.26 -0.81 5.88
C VAL A 38 -0.36 -0.06 4.72
N LEU A 39 0.42 0.11 3.65
CA LEU A 39 0.01 0.73 2.40
C LEU A 39 -0.05 -0.34 1.31
N SER A 40 -1.14 -0.40 0.55
CA SER A 40 -1.27 -1.34 -0.55
C SER A 40 -2.12 -0.79 -1.70
N ALA A 41 -2.03 -1.45 -2.84
CA ALA A 41 -2.80 -1.13 -4.04
C ALA A 41 -3.44 -2.40 -4.61
N ALA A 42 -4.61 -2.22 -5.23
CA ALA A 42 -5.28 -3.24 -6.03
C ALA A 42 -5.77 -2.62 -7.34
N THR A 43 -5.63 -3.35 -8.44
CA THR A 43 -6.21 -2.95 -9.73
C THR A 43 -7.74 -3.01 -9.64
N THR A 44 -8.40 -2.07 -10.33
CA THR A 44 -9.86 -2.03 -10.45
C THR A 44 -10.30 -2.49 -11.84
N SER A 45 -11.58 -2.84 -12.00
CA SER A 45 -12.13 -3.39 -13.25
C SER A 45 -12.06 -2.44 -14.45
N ASP A 46 -11.88 -1.15 -14.21
CA ASP A 46 -11.72 -0.10 -15.22
C ASP A 46 -10.24 0.20 -15.54
N ASN A 47 -9.32 -0.68 -15.17
CA ASN A 47 -7.87 -0.51 -15.28
C ASN A 47 -7.34 0.72 -14.52
N GLY A 48 -8.02 1.08 -13.43
CA GLY A 48 -7.50 2.01 -12.43
C GLY A 48 -6.88 1.27 -11.24
N TYR A 49 -6.65 2.00 -10.16
CA TYR A 49 -6.25 1.45 -8.87
C TYR A 49 -7.14 1.92 -7.73
N GLN A 50 -7.30 1.04 -6.75
CA GLN A 50 -7.74 1.38 -5.42
C GLN A 50 -6.54 1.28 -4.48
N LEU A 51 -6.18 2.40 -3.86
CA LEU A 51 -5.16 2.45 -2.81
C LEU A 51 -5.82 2.26 -1.45
N TYR A 52 -5.09 1.62 -0.54
CA TYR A 52 -5.51 1.35 0.82
C TYR A 52 -4.41 1.76 1.79
N LEU A 53 -4.76 2.56 2.80
CA LEU A 53 -3.91 2.84 3.94
C LEU A 53 -4.60 2.32 5.19
N VAL A 54 -3.90 1.45 5.92
CA VAL A 54 -4.43 0.76 7.09
C VAL A 54 -3.54 1.09 8.27
N LYS A 55 -4.14 1.50 9.38
CA LYS A 55 -3.45 1.66 10.67
C LYS A 55 -3.83 0.50 11.58
N PHE A 56 -2.82 -0.03 12.27
CA PHE A 56 -3.01 -1.06 13.28
C PHE A 56 -2.93 -0.46 14.68
N ASP A 57 -3.71 -1.00 15.61
CA ASP A 57 -3.56 -0.70 17.03
C ASP A 57 -2.35 -1.45 17.63
N THR A 58 -2.10 -1.24 18.92
CA THR A 58 -1.04 -1.93 19.67
C THR A 58 -1.21 -3.45 19.77
N HIS A 59 -2.39 -3.97 19.39
CA HIS A 59 -2.73 -5.39 19.42
C HIS A 59 -2.84 -6.00 18.01
N THR A 60 -2.37 -5.28 16.98
CA THR A 60 -2.41 -5.71 15.57
C THR A 60 -3.82 -5.86 14.99
N ASN A 61 -4.83 -5.22 15.60
CA ASN A 61 -6.15 -5.08 14.99
C ASN A 61 -6.17 -3.88 14.05
N VAL A 62 -6.98 -3.95 13.00
CA VAL A 62 -7.23 -2.80 12.11
C VAL A 62 -7.99 -1.74 12.91
N GLU A 63 -7.34 -0.62 13.23
CA GLU A 63 -7.95 0.52 13.92
C GLU A 63 -8.67 1.43 12.92
N TRP A 64 -8.02 1.67 11.79
CA TRP A 64 -8.47 2.63 10.79
C TRP A 64 -8.09 2.16 9.38
N LEU A 65 -9.01 2.38 8.44
CA LEU A 65 -8.81 2.08 7.03
C LEU A 65 -9.28 3.26 6.18
N GLU A 66 -8.40 3.76 5.32
CA GLU A 66 -8.74 4.77 4.33
C GLU A 66 -8.41 4.32 2.92
N THR A 67 -9.29 4.65 1.98
CA THR A 67 -9.14 4.27 0.59
C THR A 67 -8.99 5.50 -0.30
N ALA A 68 -8.26 5.40 -1.40
CA ALA A 68 -8.19 6.44 -2.43
C ALA A 68 -8.27 5.81 -3.82
N ARG A 69 -9.19 6.28 -4.67
CA ARG A 69 -9.33 5.76 -6.04
C ARG A 69 -8.44 6.57 -6.99
N VAL A 70 -7.67 5.86 -7.80
CA VAL A 70 -6.85 6.41 -8.87
C VAL A 70 -7.44 5.92 -10.18
N GLY A 71 -8.18 6.78 -10.88
CA GLY A 71 -8.79 6.41 -12.16
C GLY A 71 -7.75 6.18 -13.25
N PRO A 72 -8.08 5.37 -14.27
CA PRO A 72 -7.18 5.09 -15.40
C PRO A 72 -6.72 6.36 -16.13
N GLU A 73 -7.57 7.38 -16.18
CA GLU A 73 -7.26 8.70 -16.75
C GLU A 73 -6.16 9.42 -15.98
N ILE A 74 -6.11 9.28 -14.65
CA ILE A 74 -5.07 9.90 -13.83
C ILE A 74 -3.72 9.26 -14.12
N VAL A 75 -3.68 7.93 -14.19
CA VAL A 75 -2.46 7.18 -14.50
C VAL A 75 -1.94 7.55 -15.90
N LYS A 76 -2.81 7.44 -16.92
CA LYS A 76 -2.45 7.67 -18.32
C LYS A 76 -2.09 9.13 -18.62
N ASN A 77 -2.94 10.08 -18.23
CA ASN A 77 -2.76 11.50 -18.60
C ASN A 77 -1.56 12.14 -17.89
N ASN A 78 -1.18 11.61 -16.72
CA ASN A 78 -0.01 12.09 -15.99
C ASN A 78 1.25 11.26 -16.26
N GLY A 79 1.19 10.23 -17.11
CA GLY A 79 2.33 9.38 -17.43
C GLY A 79 2.92 8.69 -16.18
N ILE A 80 2.06 8.32 -15.23
CA ILE A 80 2.48 7.53 -14.06
C ILE A 80 2.59 6.07 -14.54
N PRO A 81 3.72 5.38 -14.29
CA PRO A 81 3.84 3.97 -14.63
C PRO A 81 2.77 3.11 -13.95
N ASP A 82 2.18 2.19 -14.72
CA ASP A 82 1.07 1.33 -14.32
C ASP A 82 1.59 0.10 -13.54
N ASN A 83 2.04 0.33 -12.30
CA ASN A 83 2.53 -0.72 -11.40
C ASN A 83 2.36 -0.36 -9.91
N ASP A 84 2.40 -1.39 -9.06
CA ASP A 84 2.14 -1.25 -7.61
C ASP A 84 3.15 -0.33 -6.91
N LEU A 85 4.44 -0.36 -7.26
CA LEU A 85 5.44 0.52 -6.64
C LEU A 85 5.19 2.00 -6.95
N SER A 86 4.73 2.29 -8.16
CA SER A 86 4.32 3.64 -8.57
C SER A 86 3.13 4.10 -7.73
N MET A 87 2.18 3.20 -7.49
CA MET A 87 1.04 3.42 -6.61
C MET A 87 1.45 3.57 -5.14
N MET A 88 2.49 2.88 -4.67
CA MET A 88 3.04 3.08 -3.32
C MET A 88 3.59 4.51 -3.19
N THR A 89 4.37 4.97 -4.16
CA THR A 89 4.91 6.34 -4.19
C THR A 89 3.78 7.39 -4.17
N LEU A 90 2.72 7.16 -4.95
CA LEU A 90 1.53 8.01 -4.94
C LEU A 90 0.82 8.00 -3.57
N GLY A 91 0.63 6.82 -2.98
CA GLY A 91 0.03 6.66 -1.66
C GLY A 91 0.78 7.43 -0.58
N ILE A 92 2.11 7.31 -0.54
CA ILE A 92 2.96 8.08 0.39
C ILE A 92 2.70 9.59 0.28
N LEU A 93 2.54 10.10 -0.95
CA LEU A 93 2.32 11.52 -1.20
C LEU A 93 0.89 11.99 -0.90
N ILE A 94 -0.12 11.14 -1.15
CA ILE A 94 -1.52 11.40 -0.75
C ILE A 94 -1.62 11.52 0.76
N TRP A 95 -1.01 10.58 1.48
CA TRP A 95 -1.14 10.44 2.93
C TRP A 95 0.01 11.05 3.73
N LYS A 96 0.86 11.87 3.11
CA LYS A 96 2.10 12.42 3.69
C LYS A 96 1.96 12.97 5.11
N HIS A 97 0.85 13.64 5.41
CA HIS A 97 0.61 14.23 6.74
C HIS A 97 0.20 13.20 7.80
N LYS A 98 -0.39 12.07 7.39
CA LYS A 98 -0.83 10.99 8.29
C LYS A 98 0.31 10.05 8.66
N ILE A 99 1.20 9.78 7.70
CA ILE A 99 2.27 8.78 7.84
C ILE A 99 3.63 9.37 8.19
N ALA A 100 3.77 10.70 8.28
CA ALA A 100 5.05 11.35 8.57
C ALA A 100 5.67 10.76 9.85
N ARG A 101 6.98 10.49 9.81
CA ARG A 101 7.75 9.89 10.93
C ARG A 101 7.22 8.52 11.42
N SER A 102 6.47 7.81 10.57
CA SER A 102 5.91 6.50 10.91
C SER A 102 6.66 5.36 10.19
N ARG A 103 6.46 4.13 10.66
CA ARG A 103 6.90 2.89 10.01
C ARG A 103 5.80 2.38 9.08
N VAL A 104 6.11 2.27 7.80
CA VAL A 104 5.14 1.92 6.76
C VAL A 104 5.56 0.65 6.04
N LEU A 105 4.70 -0.37 6.07
CA LEU A 105 4.86 -1.57 5.24
C LEU A 105 4.13 -1.38 3.92
N CYS A 106 4.85 -1.37 2.81
CA CYS A 106 4.28 -1.28 1.48
C CYS A 106 4.07 -2.68 0.90
N LEU A 107 2.82 -3.06 0.65
CA LEU A 107 2.48 -4.34 0.02
C LEU A 107 2.37 -4.16 -1.49
N VAL A 108 3.10 -5.00 -2.20
CA VAL A 108 3.08 -5.06 -3.67
C VAL A 108 2.75 -6.48 -4.10
N ARG A 109 1.92 -6.65 -5.14
CA ARG A 109 1.52 -7.98 -5.64
C ARG A 109 2.53 -8.53 -6.64
N SER A 110 3.15 -7.62 -7.39
CA SER A 110 4.17 -7.95 -8.38
C SER A 110 5.28 -6.92 -8.37
N MET A 111 6.53 -7.40 -8.38
CA MET A 111 7.72 -6.60 -8.59
C MET A 111 8.20 -6.87 -10.02
N GLY A 112 8.20 -5.84 -10.86
CA GLY A 112 8.75 -5.94 -12.22
C GLY A 112 10.26 -6.14 -12.21
N THR A 113 10.81 -6.65 -13.32
CA THR A 113 12.25 -6.89 -13.48
C THR A 113 13.08 -5.61 -13.35
N ASP A 114 12.54 -4.47 -13.78
CA ASP A 114 13.19 -3.15 -13.73
C ASP A 114 12.54 -2.23 -12.69
N SER A 115 12.45 -2.69 -11.44
CA SER A 115 11.82 -1.95 -10.33
C SER A 115 12.73 -0.89 -9.67
N SER A 116 13.97 -0.76 -10.10
CA SER A 116 14.99 0.11 -9.46
C SER A 116 14.56 1.57 -9.38
N GLN A 117 14.08 2.14 -10.49
CA GLN A 117 13.63 3.54 -10.55
C GLN A 117 12.40 3.79 -9.66
N ALA A 118 11.44 2.87 -9.65
CA ALA A 118 10.25 3.01 -8.82
C ALA A 118 10.56 2.85 -7.32
N LEU A 119 11.51 1.98 -6.96
CA LEU A 119 12.01 1.87 -5.60
C LEU A 119 12.77 3.13 -5.15
N GLU A 120 13.61 3.71 -6.00
CA GLU A 120 14.30 4.96 -5.70
C GLU A 120 13.31 6.12 -5.53
N ALA A 121 12.27 6.20 -6.35
CA ALA A 121 11.18 7.16 -6.19
C ALA A 121 10.45 6.98 -4.85
N LEU A 122 10.16 5.74 -4.46
CA LEU A 122 9.54 5.42 -3.18
C LEU A 122 10.43 5.84 -2.00
N LYS A 123 11.73 5.48 -2.03
CA LYS A 123 12.72 5.86 -1.01
C LYS A 123 12.82 7.38 -0.85
N ARG A 124 12.87 8.10 -1.96
CA ARG A 124 12.87 9.57 -1.98
C ARG A 124 11.62 10.15 -1.31
N ALA A 125 10.44 9.62 -1.69
CA ALA A 125 9.17 10.05 -1.12
C ALA A 125 9.10 9.80 0.39
N THR A 126 9.45 8.60 0.85
CA THR A 126 9.41 8.22 2.28
C THR A 126 10.44 9.01 3.09
N ASN A 127 11.64 9.19 2.56
CA ASN A 127 12.71 9.95 3.23
C ASN A 127 12.33 11.43 3.48
N LYS A 128 11.67 12.09 2.51
CA LYS A 128 11.19 13.48 2.69
C LYS A 128 10.29 13.65 3.91
N PHE A 129 9.50 12.62 4.23
CA PHE A 129 8.59 12.64 5.38
C PHE A 129 9.13 11.87 6.59
N LYS A 130 10.41 11.46 6.54
CA LYS A 130 11.11 10.70 7.58
C LYS A 130 10.41 9.38 7.92
N CYS A 131 9.76 8.75 6.94
CA CYS A 131 9.11 7.47 7.12
C CYS A 131 10.15 6.35 7.01
N LEU A 132 10.10 5.39 7.94
CA LEU A 132 10.77 4.10 7.75
C LEU A 132 9.86 3.24 6.88
N HIS A 133 10.42 2.53 5.91
CA HIS A 133 9.62 1.76 4.97
C HIS A 133 10.26 0.42 4.64
N HIS A 134 9.42 -0.59 4.50
CA HIS A 134 9.79 -1.86 3.89
C HIS A 134 8.80 -2.18 2.77
N VAL A 135 9.25 -2.94 1.78
CA VAL A 135 8.41 -3.43 0.68
C VAL A 135 8.31 -4.94 0.82
N LEU A 136 7.08 -5.44 0.89
CA LEU A 136 6.79 -6.87 0.95
C LEU A 136 5.97 -7.28 -0.26
N THR A 137 6.48 -8.26 -1.01
CA THR A 137 5.73 -8.85 -2.11
C THR A 137 4.75 -9.89 -1.56
N ILE A 138 3.46 -9.68 -1.80
CA ILE A 138 2.41 -10.64 -1.45
C ILE A 138 1.97 -11.41 -2.68
N SER A 139 1.96 -12.74 -2.60
CA SER A 139 1.43 -13.58 -3.66
C SER A 139 -0.10 -13.48 -3.67
N GLU A 140 -0.70 -13.18 -4.82
CA GLU A 140 -2.13 -13.43 -5.01
C GLU A 140 -2.38 -14.93 -4.83
N ARG A 141 -3.23 -15.30 -3.85
CA ARG A 141 -3.80 -16.64 -3.84
C ARG A 141 -4.68 -16.72 -5.07
N ARG A 142 -4.30 -17.53 -6.07
CA ARG A 142 -5.14 -17.88 -7.22
C ARG A 142 -6.51 -18.31 -6.69
N ASN A 143 -7.54 -17.49 -6.91
CA ASN A 143 -8.91 -17.97 -6.91
C ASN A 143 -9.09 -18.78 -8.18
N SER A 144 -8.77 -20.08 -8.12
CA SER A 144 -9.16 -21.02 -9.16
C SER A 144 -10.69 -21.11 -9.16
N TYR A 145 -11.32 -20.40 -10.09
CA TYR A 145 -12.76 -20.47 -10.41
C TYR A 145 -13.14 -21.77 -11.14
N THR A 146 -12.59 -22.90 -10.69
CA THR A 146 -12.91 -24.23 -11.20
C THR A 146 -12.83 -25.24 -10.06
N SER A 147 -13.93 -25.38 -9.32
CA SER A 147 -14.51 -26.68 -8.96
C SER A 147 -15.60 -26.51 -7.90
N VAL A 148 -16.75 -27.04 -8.26
CA VAL A 148 -17.82 -27.44 -7.36
C VAL A 148 -17.24 -28.40 -6.31
N ASN A 149 -17.61 -28.23 -5.05
CA ASN A 149 -17.33 -29.12 -3.90
C ASN A 149 -15.86 -29.34 -3.51
N SER A 150 -15.42 -28.64 -2.46
CA SER A 150 -14.97 -29.26 -1.21
C SER A 150 -14.57 -28.20 -0.18
N ARG A 151 -15.14 -28.31 1.02
CA ARG A 151 -14.66 -27.61 2.22
C ARG A 151 -13.31 -28.22 2.61
N CYS A 152 -12.24 -27.86 1.92
CA CYS A 152 -10.89 -28.28 2.27
C CYS A 152 -10.03 -27.03 2.49
N ARG A 153 -9.93 -26.66 3.77
CA ARG A 153 -8.96 -25.70 4.30
C ARG A 153 -7.56 -26.14 3.87
N SER A 154 -6.80 -25.27 3.21
CA SER A 154 -5.41 -25.57 2.87
C SER A 154 -4.52 -25.59 4.13
N PRO A 155 -3.40 -26.35 4.13
CA PRO A 155 -2.69 -26.77 5.34
C PRO A 155 -1.64 -25.76 5.84
N HIS A 156 -1.84 -24.46 5.62
CA HIS A 156 -1.06 -23.40 6.26
C HIS A 156 -1.97 -22.59 7.17
N ASP A 157 -2.37 -23.22 8.28
CA ASP A 157 -3.12 -22.57 9.36
C ASP A 157 -2.13 -21.94 10.35
N GLY A 158 -1.32 -21.00 9.84
CA GLY A 158 -0.67 -20.01 10.70
C GLY A 158 -1.72 -19.03 11.24
N MET A 159 -1.47 -18.38 12.38
CA MET A 159 -2.33 -17.31 12.87
C MET A 159 -2.49 -16.26 11.75
N ARG A 160 -3.72 -16.06 11.27
CA ARG A 160 -4.04 -15.01 10.29
C ARG A 160 -4.49 -13.75 11.00
N LEU A 161 -4.17 -12.59 10.42
CA LEU A 161 -4.76 -11.35 10.89
C LEU A 161 -6.28 -11.42 10.76
N ARG A 162 -6.97 -11.19 11.86
CA ARG A 162 -8.43 -11.09 11.90
C ARG A 162 -8.78 -9.62 11.93
N VAL A 163 -9.61 -9.19 10.99
CA VAL A 163 -10.16 -7.83 11.04
C VAL A 163 -11.38 -7.83 11.94
N MET A 164 -11.11 -7.75 13.24
CA MET A 164 -12.12 -7.46 14.24
C MET A 164 -11.87 -6.01 14.65
N MET A 165 -12.88 -5.13 14.60
CA MET A 165 -12.82 -3.77 15.18
C MET A 165 -12.18 -2.65 14.34
N CYS A 166 -12.44 -2.57 13.02
CA CYS A 166 -12.17 -1.31 12.31
C CYS A 166 -13.08 -0.20 12.85
N GLN A 167 -12.50 0.75 13.58
CA GLN A 167 -13.22 1.80 14.28
C GLN A 167 -13.62 2.92 13.32
N THR A 168 -12.74 3.25 12.38
CA THR A 168 -12.95 4.36 11.45
C THR A 168 -12.63 3.95 10.01
N ARG A 169 -13.58 4.26 9.11
CA ARG A 169 -13.41 4.08 7.67
C ARG A 169 -13.63 5.40 6.94
N SER A 170 -12.67 5.81 6.11
CA SER A 170 -12.77 7.00 5.27
C SER A 170 -12.36 6.73 3.83
N THR A 171 -12.67 7.66 2.94
CA THR A 171 -12.26 7.61 1.54
C THR A 171 -11.80 9.00 1.13
N VAL A 172 -10.65 9.08 0.46
CA VAL A 172 -10.17 10.30 -0.19
C VAL A 172 -10.97 10.49 -1.47
N GLU A 173 -11.88 11.46 -1.49
CA GLU A 173 -12.76 11.71 -2.63
C GLU A 173 -12.02 12.33 -3.82
N LEU A 174 -11.07 13.23 -3.54
CA LEU A 174 -10.28 13.94 -4.55
C LEU A 174 -8.79 13.78 -4.27
N LEU A 175 -8.05 13.27 -5.25
CA LEU A 175 -6.61 13.11 -5.13
C LEU A 175 -5.93 14.49 -5.17
N PRO A 176 -5.01 14.80 -4.23
CA PRO A 176 -4.29 16.07 -4.26
C PRO A 176 -3.46 16.22 -5.54
N ALA A 177 -3.71 17.29 -6.31
CA ALA A 177 -2.97 17.55 -7.55
C ALA A 177 -1.45 17.65 -7.34
N GLN A 178 -1.02 18.14 -6.16
CA GLN A 178 0.39 18.14 -5.78
C GLN A 178 0.96 16.71 -5.68
N ALA A 179 0.22 15.76 -5.09
CA ALA A 179 0.68 14.39 -4.96
C ALA A 179 0.89 13.76 -6.35
N ILE A 180 -0.10 13.90 -7.25
CA ILE A 180 -0.02 13.38 -8.62
C ILE A 180 1.20 13.94 -9.35
N ARG A 181 1.42 15.27 -9.28
CA ARG A 181 2.55 15.93 -9.93
C ARG A 181 3.90 15.46 -9.36
N GLU A 182 4.03 15.41 -8.04
CA GLU A 182 5.27 14.96 -7.38
C GLU A 182 5.56 13.48 -7.68
N THR A 183 4.53 12.62 -7.71
CA THR A 183 4.64 11.21 -8.11
C THR A 183 5.22 11.09 -9.52
N ARG A 184 4.65 11.81 -10.49
CA ARG A 184 5.15 11.81 -11.88
C ARG A 184 6.62 12.19 -11.93
N CYS A 185 7.01 13.26 -11.23
CA CYS A 185 8.39 13.76 -11.29
C CYS A 185 9.39 12.80 -10.64
N LEU A 186 9.01 12.11 -9.56
CA LEU A 186 9.86 11.12 -8.92
C LEU A 186 10.00 9.85 -9.77
N LEU A 187 8.91 9.39 -10.37
CA LEU A 187 8.89 8.17 -11.18
C LEU A 187 9.44 8.40 -12.59
N VAL A 188 9.43 9.63 -13.09
CA VAL A 188 9.98 10.03 -14.39
C VAL A 188 10.88 11.25 -14.19
N PRO A 189 12.13 11.07 -13.71
CA PRO A 189 13.05 12.18 -13.39
C PRO A 189 13.34 13.10 -14.58
N SER A 190 13.25 12.58 -15.81
CA SER A 190 13.38 13.38 -17.04
C SER A 190 12.29 14.44 -17.19
N SER A 191 11.16 14.32 -16.49
CA SER A 191 10.07 15.30 -16.56
C SER A 191 10.37 16.57 -15.76
N ASN A 192 11.05 16.46 -14.62
CA ASN A 192 11.47 17.61 -13.82
C ASN A 192 12.58 17.24 -12.82
N PRO A 193 13.86 17.39 -13.19
CA PRO A 193 14.98 16.99 -12.34
C PRO A 193 15.11 17.85 -11.07
N ILE A 194 14.59 19.08 -11.06
CA ILE A 194 14.64 19.99 -9.90
C ILE A 194 13.77 19.44 -8.77
N LEU A 195 12.61 18.87 -9.09
CA LEU A 195 11.73 18.29 -8.06
C LEU A 195 12.40 17.10 -7.36
N CYS A 196 13.27 16.34 -8.04
CA CYS A 196 14.07 15.30 -7.40
C CYS A 196 15.06 15.85 -6.36
N LEU A 197 15.49 17.12 -6.47
CA LEU A 197 16.33 17.77 -5.45
C LEU A 197 15.54 18.09 -4.18
N CYS A 198 14.23 18.34 -4.30
CA CYS A 198 13.33 18.52 -3.15
C CYS A 198 12.98 17.21 -2.43
N PHE A 199 13.47 16.07 -2.95
CA PHE A 199 13.32 14.74 -2.39
C PHE A 199 14.68 14.03 -2.37
N PRO A 200 15.54 14.34 -1.39
CA PRO A 200 16.87 13.76 -1.30
C PRO A 200 16.81 12.24 -1.10
N LEU A 201 17.81 11.54 -1.63
CA LEU A 201 18.17 10.20 -1.16
C LEU A 201 19.08 10.41 0.05
N SER A 202 18.67 9.93 1.22
CA SER A 202 19.55 9.85 2.40
C SER A 202 20.36 8.57 2.35
#